data_AF-A0AAN3MT89-F1
#
_entry.id   AF-A0AAN3MT89-F1
#
_cell.length_a   1.000
_cell.length_b   1.000
_cell.length_c   1.000
_cell.angle_alpha   90.00
_cell.angle_beta   90.00
_cell.angle_gamma   90.00
#
_symmetry.space_group_name_H-M   'P 1'
#
loop_
_entity.id
_entity.type
_entity.pdbx_description
1 polymer ?
#
loop_
_entity_poly.entity_id
_entity_poly.type
_entity_poly.pdbx_seq_one_letter_code
_entity_poly.pdbx_strand_id
1 'polypeptide(L)'
;MAVKISGVLKDGTGKPVENCTIQLKARRTSSTVVVNTVASENPDEAGRYSMDVEYGQYSVILLVEGFPPSHAGTITVYEDSQPGTLNDFLGAMSEDDVRPEALRRFELMVEEAARHAEEAKKNAGEAETSARNAGISASKAEASAANADTSAEDASESARQAAESAAAAKQSEEASSSSASAAAQKASES
;
A
#
# COMPACT_ATOMS: atom_id res chain seq x y z
N MET A 1 -26.69 6.33 -27.87
CA MET A 1 -26.48 7.30 -28.97
C MET A 1 -25.56 6.62 -29.95
N ALA A 2 -25.93 6.59 -31.22
CA ALA A 2 -25.09 5.99 -32.25
C ALA A 2 -23.87 6.89 -32.54
N VAL A 3 -22.74 6.26 -32.84
CA VAL A 3 -21.48 6.90 -33.21
C VAL A 3 -21.36 6.86 -34.73
N LYS A 4 -21.08 8.01 -35.33
CA LYS A 4 -20.95 8.11 -36.78
C LYS A 4 -19.61 7.56 -37.25
N ILE A 5 -19.66 6.49 -38.05
CA ILE A 5 -18.49 5.93 -38.74
C ILE A 5 -18.59 6.32 -40.21
N SER A 6 -17.69 7.19 -40.66
CA SER A 6 -17.73 7.75 -42.02
C SER A 6 -16.34 8.03 -42.57
N GLY A 7 -16.17 7.91 -43.89
CA GLY A 7 -14.89 8.12 -44.53
C GLY A 7 -14.89 7.70 -46.00
N VAL A 8 -13.71 7.48 -46.54
CA VAL A 8 -13.51 6.95 -47.91
C VAL A 8 -12.82 5.60 -47.82
N LEU A 9 -13.46 4.55 -48.32
CA LEU A 9 -12.87 3.22 -48.43
C LEU A 9 -11.90 3.20 -49.61
N LYS A 10 -10.64 2.89 -49.33
CA LYS A 10 -9.56 2.90 -50.33
C LYS A 10 -8.83 1.57 -50.37
N ASP A 11 -8.33 1.20 -51.54
CA ASP A 11 -7.43 0.07 -51.72
C ASP A 11 -6.00 0.38 -51.24
N GLY A 12 -5.11 -0.60 -51.32
CA GLY A 12 -3.70 -0.46 -50.95
C GLY A 12 -2.90 0.53 -51.82
N THR A 13 -3.48 1.02 -52.92
CA THR A 13 -2.91 2.05 -53.80
C THR A 13 -3.53 3.43 -53.57
N GLY A 14 -4.50 3.54 -52.65
CA GLY A 14 -5.21 4.77 -52.32
C GLY A 14 -6.40 5.10 -53.23
N LYS A 15 -6.77 4.21 -54.16
CA LYS A 15 -7.94 4.40 -55.03
C LYS A 15 -9.22 4.03 -54.30
N PRO A 16 -10.34 4.73 -54.55
CA PRO A 16 -11.64 4.34 -54.02
C PRO A 16 -12.01 2.90 -54.37
N VAL A 17 -12.60 2.19 -53.41
CA VAL A 17 -13.17 0.86 -53.66
C VAL A 17 -14.65 1.03 -54.01
N GLU A 18 -14.96 0.78 -55.28
CA GLU A 18 -16.32 0.78 -55.82
C GLU A 18 -17.00 -0.59 -55.60
N ASN A 19 -18.34 -0.63 -55.70
CA ASN A 19 -19.15 -1.86 -55.62
C ASN A 19 -18.84 -2.73 -54.40
N CYS A 20 -18.56 -2.08 -53.27
CA CYS A 20 -18.33 -2.74 -51.99
C CYS A 20 -19.58 -2.63 -51.10
N THR A 21 -19.77 -3.60 -50.21
CA THR A 21 -20.67 -3.49 -49.06
C THR A 21 -19.85 -3.68 -47.80
N ILE A 22 -19.94 -2.71 -46.88
CA ILE A 22 -19.38 -2.81 -45.53
C ILE A 22 -20.46 -3.42 -44.65
N GLN A 23 -20.18 -4.58 -44.05
CA GLN A 23 -21.06 -5.23 -43.09
C GLN A 23 -20.47 -5.18 -41.68
N LEU A 24 -21.28 -4.77 -40.73
CA LEU A 24 -20.98 -4.82 -39.30
C LEU A 24 -21.87 -5.88 -38.65
N LYS A 25 -21.27 -7.01 -38.26
CA LYS A 25 -21.97 -8.09 -37.56
C LYS A 25 -21.71 -8.02 -36.06
N ALA A 26 -22.75 -7.85 -35.26
CA ALA A 26 -22.63 -7.80 -33.80
C ALA A 26 -22.07 -9.13 -33.25
N ARG A 27 -20.98 -9.05 -32.49
CA ARG A 27 -20.30 -10.23 -31.89
C ARG A 27 -20.86 -10.64 -30.53
N ARG A 28 -21.46 -9.69 -29.81
CA ARG A 28 -22.03 -9.87 -28.48
C ARG A 28 -23.29 -9.02 -28.36
N THR A 29 -24.23 -9.45 -27.53
CA THR A 29 -25.40 -8.63 -27.18
C THR A 29 -24.94 -7.48 -26.29
N SER A 30 -25.15 -6.24 -26.74
CA SER A 30 -25.03 -5.02 -25.93
C SER A 30 -26.40 -4.64 -25.36
N SER A 31 -26.48 -3.53 -24.63
CA SER A 31 -27.77 -3.00 -24.15
C SER A 31 -28.65 -2.41 -25.26
N THR A 32 -28.12 -2.18 -26.48
CA THR A 32 -28.90 -1.70 -27.65
C THR A 32 -28.90 -2.65 -28.84
N VAL A 33 -27.95 -3.58 -28.96
CA VAL A 33 -27.78 -4.43 -30.15
C VAL A 33 -27.67 -5.90 -29.75
N VAL A 34 -28.47 -6.76 -30.39
CA VAL A 34 -28.44 -8.22 -30.15
C VAL A 34 -27.34 -8.86 -30.98
N VAL A 35 -26.66 -9.87 -30.43
CA VAL A 35 -25.65 -10.65 -31.18
C VAL A 35 -26.18 -11.17 -32.52
N ASN A 36 -25.30 -11.26 -33.52
CA ASN A 36 -25.57 -11.69 -34.90
C ASN A 36 -26.44 -10.77 -35.75
N THR A 37 -26.92 -9.64 -35.25
CA THR A 37 -27.53 -8.61 -36.12
C THR A 37 -26.46 -8.03 -37.05
N VAL A 38 -26.88 -7.65 -38.25
CA VAL A 38 -25.98 -7.10 -39.29
C VAL A 38 -26.49 -5.73 -39.71
N ALA A 39 -25.61 -4.74 -39.65
CA ALA A 39 -25.78 -3.47 -40.36
C ALA A 39 -24.98 -3.52 -41.65
N SER A 40 -25.46 -2.89 -42.73
CA SER A 40 -24.80 -2.85 -44.03
C SER A 40 -24.81 -1.43 -44.57
N GLU A 41 -23.68 -1.02 -45.15
CA GLU A 41 -23.51 0.27 -45.80
C GLU A 41 -22.82 0.07 -47.15
N ASN A 42 -23.29 0.77 -48.17
CA ASN A 42 -22.75 0.69 -49.53
C ASN A 42 -22.06 2.02 -49.86
N PRO A 43 -20.71 2.05 -49.94
CA PRO A 43 -20.01 3.25 -50.34
C PRO A 43 -20.41 3.72 -51.75
N ASP A 44 -20.36 5.04 -51.99
CA ASP A 44 -20.61 5.63 -53.30
C ASP A 44 -19.49 5.31 -54.33
N GLU A 45 -19.64 5.77 -55.57
CA GLU A 45 -18.61 5.61 -56.62
C GLU A 45 -17.26 6.24 -56.25
N ALA A 46 -17.23 7.20 -55.32
CA ALA A 46 -16.01 7.79 -54.79
C ALA A 46 -15.52 7.06 -53.53
N GLY A 47 -16.11 5.93 -53.16
CA GLY A 47 -15.79 5.11 -51.99
C GLY A 47 -16.27 5.70 -50.67
N ARG A 48 -17.12 6.74 -50.66
CA ARG A 48 -17.57 7.41 -49.44
C ARG A 48 -18.66 6.59 -48.75
N TYR A 49 -18.53 6.39 -47.46
CA TYR A 49 -19.53 5.73 -46.62
C TYR A 49 -19.86 6.59 -45.40
N SER A 50 -21.07 6.42 -44.85
CA SER A 50 -21.49 7.12 -43.64
C SER A 50 -22.61 6.36 -42.94
N MET A 51 -22.29 5.72 -41.82
CA MET A 51 -23.25 4.95 -41.02
C MET A 51 -23.27 5.41 -39.56
N ASP A 52 -24.44 5.38 -38.93
CA ASP A 52 -24.61 5.56 -37.50
C ASP A 52 -24.57 4.19 -36.82
N VAL A 53 -23.58 3.96 -35.96
CA VAL A 53 -23.30 2.65 -35.35
C VAL A 53 -23.54 2.71 -33.86
N GLU A 54 -24.44 1.86 -33.36
CA GLU A 54 -24.69 1.74 -31.91
C GLU A 54 -23.47 1.14 -31.19
N TYR A 55 -23.33 1.43 -29.90
CA TYR A 55 -22.23 0.91 -29.09
C TYR A 55 -22.26 -0.63 -29.02
N GLY A 56 -21.07 -1.21 -29.08
CA GLY A 56 -20.91 -2.66 -29.11
C GLY A 56 -19.65 -3.11 -29.84
N GLN A 57 -19.52 -4.42 -29.99
CA GLN A 57 -18.40 -5.04 -30.68
C GLN A 57 -18.87 -5.69 -31.97
N TYR A 58 -18.23 -5.34 -33.09
CA TYR A 58 -18.64 -5.75 -34.44
C TYR A 58 -17.50 -6.41 -35.19
N SER A 59 -17.82 -7.48 -35.91
CA SER A 59 -16.96 -8.04 -36.95
C SER A 59 -17.23 -7.27 -38.25
N VAL A 60 -16.17 -6.75 -38.85
CA VAL A 60 -16.22 -5.98 -40.09
C VAL A 60 -15.96 -6.91 -41.27
N ILE A 61 -16.92 -7.00 -42.19
CA ILE A 61 -16.83 -7.83 -43.39
C ILE A 61 -16.98 -6.90 -44.60
N LEU A 62 -16.08 -7.02 -45.57
CA LEU A 62 -16.10 -6.30 -46.84
C LEU A 62 -16.54 -7.26 -47.95
N LEU A 63 -17.58 -6.89 -48.67
CA LEU A 63 -18.12 -7.66 -49.79
C LEU A 63 -17.94 -6.83 -51.06
N VAL A 64 -16.87 -7.10 -51.81
CA VAL A 64 -16.62 -6.48 -53.11
C VAL A 64 -17.20 -7.37 -54.19
N GLU A 65 -17.98 -6.79 -55.11
CA GLU A 65 -18.59 -7.54 -56.21
C GLU A 65 -17.53 -8.34 -57.00
N GLY A 66 -17.79 -9.64 -57.21
CA GLY A 66 -16.87 -10.54 -57.90
C GLY A 66 -15.76 -11.17 -57.04
N PHE A 67 -15.66 -10.79 -55.76
CA PHE A 67 -14.69 -11.35 -54.81
C PHE A 67 -15.39 -12.06 -53.64
N PRO A 68 -14.76 -13.08 -53.03
CA PRO A 68 -15.29 -13.69 -51.81
C PRO A 68 -15.34 -12.66 -50.67
N PRO A 69 -16.32 -12.74 -49.74
CA PRO A 69 -16.37 -11.88 -48.56
C PRO A 69 -15.06 -11.92 -47.77
N SER A 70 -14.55 -10.74 -47.40
CA SER A 70 -13.29 -10.58 -46.68
C SER A 70 -13.52 -10.05 -45.27
N HIS A 71 -12.91 -10.69 -44.27
CA HIS A 71 -12.97 -10.22 -42.89
C HIS A 71 -11.88 -9.18 -42.64
N ALA A 72 -12.28 -7.91 -42.51
CA ALA A 72 -11.35 -6.79 -42.33
C ALA A 72 -10.84 -6.65 -40.89
N GLY A 73 -11.60 -7.11 -39.89
CA GLY A 73 -11.19 -7.05 -38.49
C GLY A 73 -12.36 -6.99 -37.53
N THR A 74 -12.07 -6.69 -36.26
CA THR A 74 -13.08 -6.42 -35.23
C THR A 74 -12.92 -5.00 -34.75
N ILE A 75 -14.04 -4.29 -34.57
CA ILE A 75 -14.08 -2.96 -33.99
C ILE A 75 -14.87 -2.98 -32.68
N THR A 76 -14.53 -2.06 -31.78
CA THR A 76 -15.30 -1.80 -30.56
C THR A 76 -15.73 -0.34 -30.57
N VAL A 77 -17.03 -0.10 -30.46
CA VAL A 77 -17.63 1.24 -30.37
C VAL A 77 -18.08 1.42 -28.93
N TYR A 78 -17.42 2.32 -28.20
CA TYR A 78 -17.77 2.69 -26.83
C TYR A 78 -18.79 3.84 -26.83
N GLU A 79 -19.46 4.06 -25.69
CA GLU A 79 -20.43 5.16 -25.54
C GLU A 79 -19.82 6.55 -25.73
N ASP A 80 -18.53 6.69 -25.41
CA ASP A 80 -17.73 7.92 -25.53
C ASP A 80 -16.87 7.95 -26.80
N SER A 81 -17.03 6.98 -27.70
CA SER A 81 -16.27 6.96 -28.95
C SER A 81 -16.61 8.18 -29.81
N GLN A 82 -15.57 8.87 -30.27
CA GLN A 82 -15.73 9.98 -31.19
C GLN A 82 -16.03 9.48 -32.61
N PRO A 83 -16.78 10.24 -33.43
CA PRO A 83 -16.92 9.95 -34.85
C PRO A 83 -15.57 9.81 -35.55
N GLY A 84 -15.46 8.87 -36.48
CA GLY A 84 -14.20 8.56 -37.15
C GLY A 84 -14.37 7.69 -38.39
N THR A 85 -13.26 7.32 -39.02
CA THR A 85 -13.25 6.41 -40.16
C THR A 85 -13.23 4.94 -39.69
N LEU A 86 -13.70 4.02 -40.53
CA LEU A 86 -13.61 2.59 -40.29
C LEU A 86 -12.17 2.13 -39.97
N ASN A 87 -11.17 2.75 -40.60
CA ASN A 87 -9.75 2.46 -40.31
C ASN A 87 -9.33 2.92 -38.92
N ASP A 88 -9.86 4.05 -38.43
CA ASP A 88 -9.58 4.53 -37.07
C ASP A 88 -10.07 3.52 -36.03
N PHE A 89 -11.26 2.95 -36.26
CA PHE A 89 -11.82 1.92 -35.38
C PHE A 89 -11.12 0.56 -35.53
N LEU A 90 -10.67 0.18 -36.73
CA LEU A 90 -9.91 -1.06 -36.98
C LEU A 90 -8.48 -0.99 -36.45
N GLY A 91 -7.89 0.21 -36.38
CA GLY A 91 -6.56 0.45 -35.84
C GLY A 91 -6.53 0.80 -34.36
N ALA A 92 -7.69 1.00 -33.74
CA ALA A 92 -7.78 1.28 -32.31
C ALA A 92 -7.36 0.05 -31.48
N MET A 93 -6.54 0.28 -30.46
CA MET A 93 -6.21 -0.74 -29.47
C MET A 93 -7.49 -1.25 -28.81
N SER A 94 -7.67 -2.56 -28.79
CA SER A 94 -8.83 -3.21 -28.19
C SER A 94 -8.61 -3.53 -26.70
N GLU A 95 -9.68 -3.77 -25.94
CA GLU A 95 -9.56 -4.20 -24.54
C GLU A 95 -8.71 -5.47 -24.37
N ASP A 96 -8.71 -6.34 -25.38
CA ASP A 96 -7.92 -7.57 -25.38
C ASP A 96 -6.41 -7.28 -25.48
N ASP A 97 -6.01 -6.13 -26.07
CA ASP A 97 -4.61 -5.71 -26.15
C ASP A 97 -4.10 -5.13 -24.82
N VAL A 98 -4.99 -4.53 -24.02
CA VAL A 98 -4.64 -3.89 -22.74
C VAL A 98 -4.70 -4.88 -21.57
N ARG A 99 -5.50 -5.94 -21.67
CA ARG A 99 -5.68 -6.96 -20.62
C ARG A 99 -4.37 -7.58 -20.14
N PRO A 100 -3.39 -7.93 -21.00
CA PRO A 100 -2.09 -8.43 -20.54
C PRO A 100 -1.32 -7.43 -19.67
N GLU A 101 -1.35 -6.13 -20.00
CA GLU A 101 -0.66 -5.09 -19.24
C GLU A 101 -1.35 -4.77 -17.91
N ALA A 102 -2.68 -4.72 -17.90
CA ALA A 102 -3.46 -4.49 -16.69
C ALA A 102 -3.25 -5.61 -15.66
N LEU A 103 -3.25 -6.87 -16.11
CA LEU A 103 -2.95 -8.02 -15.27
C LEU A 103 -1.52 -7.95 -14.72
N ARG A 104 -0.53 -7.61 -15.56
CA ARG A 104 0.85 -7.46 -15.11
C ARG A 104 1.03 -6.36 -14.05
N ARG A 105 0.35 -5.21 -14.20
CA ARG A 105 0.36 -4.15 -13.17
C ARG A 105 -0.31 -4.61 -11.88
N PHE A 106 -1.37 -5.39 -11.97
CA PHE A 106 -2.03 -5.96 -10.80
C PHE A 106 -1.11 -6.95 -10.06
N GLU A 107 -0.44 -7.84 -10.79
CA GLU A 107 0.54 -8.77 -10.22
C GLU A 107 1.66 -8.04 -9.46
N LEU A 108 2.23 -6.98 -10.04
CA LEU A 108 3.24 -6.15 -9.38
C LEU A 108 2.70 -5.49 -8.09
N MET A 109 1.47 -4.97 -8.13
CA MET A 109 0.84 -4.37 -6.96
C MET A 109 0.63 -5.38 -5.83
N VAL A 110 0.24 -6.62 -6.17
CA VAL A 110 0.09 -7.70 -5.20
C VAL A 110 1.44 -8.09 -4.59
N GLU A 111 2.50 -8.15 -5.39
CA GLU A 111 3.86 -8.43 -4.91
C GLU A 111 4.37 -7.32 -3.96
N GLU A 112 4.15 -6.05 -4.32
CA GLU A 112 4.49 -4.91 -3.46
C GLU A 112 3.69 -4.93 -2.14
N ALA A 113 2.39 -5.24 -2.19
CA ALA A 113 1.56 -5.37 -1.01
C ALA A 113 2.05 -6.49 -0.08
N ALA A 114 2.43 -7.65 -0.65
CA ALA A 114 2.99 -8.76 0.11
C ALA A 114 4.33 -8.38 0.77
N ARG A 115 5.21 -7.68 0.04
CA ARG A 115 6.48 -7.17 0.59
C ARG A 115 6.25 -6.21 1.76
N HIS A 116 5.32 -5.28 1.62
CA HIS A 116 4.97 -4.33 2.69
C HIS A 116 4.37 -5.03 3.91
N ALA A 117 3.56 -6.07 3.72
CA ALA A 117 3.01 -6.86 4.82
C ALA A 117 4.11 -7.59 5.61
N GLU A 118 5.08 -8.20 4.93
CA GLU A 118 6.23 -8.85 5.59
C GLU A 118 7.12 -7.85 6.33
N GLU A 119 7.36 -6.67 5.75
CA GLU A 119 8.11 -5.59 6.40
C GLU A 119 7.39 -5.09 7.67
N ALA A 120 6.07 -4.90 7.60
CA ALA A 120 5.26 -4.52 8.76
C ALA A 120 5.31 -5.58 9.87
N LYS A 121 5.24 -6.87 9.51
CA LYS A 121 5.35 -7.99 10.45
C LYS A 121 6.71 -8.02 11.14
N LYS A 122 7.79 -7.80 10.39
CA LYS A 122 9.14 -7.69 10.95
C LYS A 122 9.25 -6.53 11.95
N ASN A 123 8.78 -5.34 11.55
CA ASN A 123 8.81 -4.16 12.41
C ASN A 123 7.99 -4.35 13.69
N ALA A 124 6.84 -5.03 13.61
CA ALA A 124 6.05 -5.38 14.78
C ALA A 124 6.82 -6.28 15.77
N GLY A 125 7.57 -7.27 15.26
CA GLY A 125 8.43 -8.13 16.10
C GLY A 125 9.59 -7.38 16.76
N GLU A 126 10.20 -6.43 16.04
CA GLU A 126 11.25 -5.56 16.60
C GLU A 126 10.70 -4.63 17.68
N ALA A 127 9.47 -4.11 17.48
CA ALA A 127 8.78 -3.29 18.47
C ALA A 127 8.41 -4.09 19.73
N GLU A 128 7.94 -5.33 19.58
CA GLU A 128 7.66 -6.24 20.71
C GLU A 128 8.94 -6.51 21.52
N THR A 129 10.06 -6.78 20.82
CA THR A 129 11.37 -6.98 21.46
C THR A 129 11.80 -5.73 22.24
N SER A 130 11.62 -4.55 21.64
CA SER A 130 11.95 -3.27 22.27
C SER A 130 11.10 -3.01 23.51
N ALA A 131 9.78 -3.28 23.44
CA ALA A 131 8.88 -3.16 24.57
C ALA A 131 9.27 -4.10 25.72
N ARG A 132 9.65 -5.35 25.41
CA ARG A 132 10.13 -6.31 26.41
C ARG A 132 11.41 -5.84 27.10
N ASN A 133 12.36 -5.30 26.33
CA ASN A 133 13.61 -4.75 26.87
C ASN A 133 13.38 -3.51 27.76
N ALA A 134 12.42 -2.66 27.39
CA ALA A 134 12.00 -1.54 28.22
C ALA A 134 11.40 -2.02 29.54
N GLY A 135 10.54 -3.04 29.51
CA GLY A 135 9.98 -3.67 30.72
C GLY A 135 11.06 -4.24 31.65
N ILE A 136 12.05 -4.95 31.09
CA ILE A 136 13.19 -5.47 31.89
C ILE A 136 13.99 -4.31 32.52
N SER A 137 14.23 -3.25 31.76
CA SER A 137 14.94 -2.06 32.27
C SER A 137 14.17 -1.37 33.40
N ALA A 138 12.84 -1.29 33.29
CA ALA A 138 11.99 -0.75 34.36
C ALA A 138 12.10 -1.58 35.65
N SER A 139 11.97 -2.91 35.56
CA SER A 139 12.12 -3.79 36.74
C SER A 139 13.52 -3.70 37.38
N LYS A 140 14.57 -3.52 36.57
CA LYS A 140 15.92 -3.27 37.10
C LYS A 140 16.01 -1.94 37.83
N ALA A 141 15.38 -0.90 37.31
CA ALA A 141 15.35 0.41 37.96
C ALA A 141 14.60 0.35 39.30
N GLU A 142 13.47 -0.36 39.36
CA GLU A 142 12.72 -0.61 40.61
C GLU A 142 13.58 -1.34 41.65
N ALA A 143 14.29 -2.39 41.24
CA ALA A 143 15.21 -3.12 42.13
C ALA A 143 16.35 -2.23 42.63
N SER A 144 16.92 -1.38 41.76
CA SER A 144 17.94 -0.41 42.15
C SER A 144 17.41 0.63 43.14
N ALA A 145 16.16 1.10 42.97
CA ALA A 145 15.54 2.03 43.92
C ALA A 145 15.35 1.37 45.30
N ALA A 146 14.83 0.14 45.35
CA ALA A 146 14.69 -0.59 46.61
C ALA A 146 16.03 -0.81 47.34
N ASN A 147 17.09 -1.15 46.60
CA ASN A 147 18.42 -1.27 47.19
C ASN A 147 18.96 0.06 47.75
N ALA A 148 18.64 1.19 47.10
CA ALA A 148 19.01 2.51 47.58
C ALA A 148 18.27 2.87 48.88
N ASP A 149 16.99 2.52 48.99
CA ASP A 149 16.20 2.71 50.21
C ASP A 149 16.78 1.89 51.37
N THR A 150 17.07 0.59 51.15
CA THR A 150 17.73 -0.25 52.16
C THR A 150 19.09 0.30 52.58
N SER A 151 19.90 0.76 51.61
CA SER A 151 21.20 1.37 51.92
C SER A 151 21.07 2.65 52.75
N ALA A 152 20.00 3.42 52.53
CA ALA A 152 19.71 4.62 53.34
C ALA A 152 19.29 4.26 54.77
N GLU A 153 18.50 3.19 54.94
CA GLU A 153 18.14 2.65 56.26
C GLU A 153 19.37 2.17 57.03
N ASP A 154 20.22 1.35 56.40
CA ASP A 154 21.47 0.85 56.99
C ASP A 154 22.41 2.00 57.42
N ALA A 155 22.49 3.05 56.59
CA ALA A 155 23.27 4.24 56.90
C ALA A 155 22.69 5.01 58.10
N SER A 156 21.36 5.11 58.21
CA SER A 156 20.68 5.75 59.33
C SER A 156 20.92 4.98 60.64
N GLU A 157 20.83 3.64 60.60
CA GLU A 157 21.11 2.79 61.76
C GLU A 157 22.58 2.92 62.20
N SER A 158 23.51 2.88 61.25
CA SER A 158 24.95 3.09 61.52
C SER A 158 25.22 4.44 62.19
N ALA A 159 24.58 5.51 61.70
CA ALA A 159 24.70 6.84 62.30
C ALA A 159 24.15 6.87 63.74
N ARG A 160 23.05 6.16 64.01
CA ARG A 160 22.48 6.04 65.35
C ARG A 160 23.41 5.28 66.30
N GLN A 161 23.96 4.14 65.88
CA GLN A 161 24.91 3.36 66.67
C GLN A 161 26.18 4.17 66.99
N ALA A 162 26.67 4.96 66.04
CA ALA A 162 27.79 5.87 66.25
C ALA A 162 27.47 6.95 67.30
N ALA A 163 26.27 7.52 67.27
CA ALA A 163 25.82 8.50 68.25
C ALA A 163 25.69 7.90 69.67
N GLU A 164 25.13 6.70 69.78
CA GLU A 164 25.04 5.96 71.06
C GLU A 164 26.43 5.66 71.62
N SER A 165 27.37 5.21 70.77
CA SER A 165 28.76 4.95 71.15
C SER A 165 29.47 6.23 71.63
N ALA A 166 29.27 7.35 70.94
CA ALA A 166 29.82 8.64 71.35
C ALA A 166 29.25 9.11 72.71
N ALA A 167 27.97 8.88 72.97
CA ALA A 167 27.34 9.18 74.26
C ALA A 167 27.90 8.32 75.40
N ALA A 168 28.08 7.02 75.17
CA ALA A 168 28.69 6.11 76.15
C ALA A 168 30.15 6.50 76.46
N ALA A 169 30.92 6.89 75.43
CA ALA A 169 32.29 7.38 75.63
C ALA A 169 32.33 8.63 76.53
N LYS A 170 31.42 9.59 76.33
CA LYS A 170 31.31 10.78 77.20
C LYS A 170 30.99 10.43 78.65
N GLN A 171 30.03 9.52 78.88
CA GLN A 171 29.70 9.09 80.25
C GLN A 171 30.90 8.42 80.94
N SER A 172 31.67 7.61 80.20
CA SER A 172 32.88 6.97 80.71
C SER A 172 33.98 7.99 81.06
N GLU A 173 34.14 9.03 80.23
CA GLU A 173 35.04 10.15 80.50
C GLU A 173 34.65 10.90 81.79
N GLU A 174 33.37 11.23 81.96
CA GLU A 174 32.85 11.90 83.16
C GLU A 174 33.02 11.05 84.43
N ALA A 175 32.76 9.75 84.36
CA ALA A 175 32.95 8.81 85.46
C ALA A 175 34.44 8.68 85.84
N SER A 176 35.33 8.65 84.85
CA SER A 176 36.78 8.61 85.06
C SER A 176 37.28 9.90 85.72
N SER A 177 36.82 11.07 85.26
CA SER A 177 37.13 12.37 85.85
C SER A 177 36.65 12.48 87.31
N SER A 178 35.44 12.00 87.58
CA SER A 178 34.87 11.97 88.94
C SER A 178 35.69 11.05 89.86
N SER A 179 36.07 9.87 89.38
CA SER A 179 36.90 8.91 90.12
C SER A 179 38.30 9.46 90.41
N ALA A 180 38.92 10.12 89.43
CA ALA A 180 40.21 10.79 89.61
C ALA A 180 40.14 11.90 90.66
N SER A 181 39.07 12.71 90.64
CA SER A 181 38.83 13.77 91.62
C SER A 181 38.65 13.20 93.04
N ALA A 182 37.88 12.13 93.19
CA ALA A 182 37.69 11.45 94.47
C ALA A 182 38.99 10.84 95.02
N ALA A 183 39.81 10.25 94.15
CA ALA A 183 41.12 9.73 94.51
C ALA A 183 42.08 10.85 94.99
N ALA A 184 42.09 12.00 94.31
CA ALA A 184 42.88 13.16 94.70
C ALA A 184 42.47 13.73 96.06
N GLN A 185 41.16 13.80 96.35
CA GLN A 185 40.65 14.23 97.66
C GLN A 185 41.12 13.29 98.77
N LYS A 186 40.96 11.97 98.61
CA LYS A 186 41.42 10.99 99.61
C LYS A 186 42.92 11.07 99.88
N ALA A 187 43.73 11.32 98.85
CA ALA A 187 45.16 11.50 98.99
C ALA A 187 45.54 12.77 99.79
N SER A 188 44.70 13.80 99.77
CA SER A 188 44.92 15.03 100.55
C SER A 188 44.52 14.94 102.02
N GLU A 189 43.73 13.93 102.38
CA GLU A 189 43.23 13.69 103.75
C GLU A 189 44.08 12.65 104.54
N SER A 190 45.07 12.02 103.89
CA SER A 190 46.01 11.06 104.50
C SER A 190 47.33 11.72 104.87
#